data_AF-A0A5F8HDB7-F1
#
_entry.id   AF-A0A5F8HDB7-F1
#
_cell.length_a   1.000
_cell.length_b   1.000
_cell.length_c   1.000
_cell.angle_alpha   90.00
_cell.angle_beta   90.00
_cell.angle_gamma   90.00
#
_symmetry.space_group_name_H-M   'P 1'
#
loop_
_entity.id
_entity.type
_entity.pdbx_description
1 polymer ?
#
loop_
_entity_poly.entity_id
_entity_poly.type
_entity_poly.pdbx_seq_one_letter_code
_entity_poly.pdbx_strand_id
1 'polypeptide(L)' 'MAAPGPVLCLFDIDGTLTAPRQKITKEMDAFLQKLRQKLKIGVVGGSDFEKVREQLGDDEYSGSSG' A
#
# COMPACT_ATOMS: atom_id res chain seq x y z
N MET A 1 29.28 5.85 16.74
CA MET A 1 28.45 5.14 15.76
C MET A 1 27.31 6.08 15.38
N ALA A 2 27.14 6.41 14.10
CA ALA A 2 26.04 7.28 13.67
C ALA A 2 24.71 6.55 13.87
N ALA A 3 23.70 7.24 14.41
CA ALA A 3 22.36 6.70 14.49
C ALA A 3 21.84 6.37 13.07
N PRO A 4 21.08 5.27 12.89
CA PRO A 4 20.52 4.94 11.59
C PRO A 4 19.62 6.09 11.12
N GLY A 5 19.79 6.49 9.87
CA GLY A 5 18.99 7.54 9.24
C GLY A 5 17.52 7.12 9.05
N PRO A 6 16.67 8.04 8.55
CA PRO A 6 15.28 7.72 8.25
C PRO A 6 15.20 6.60 7.20
N VAL A 7 14.41 5.58 7.50
CA VAL A 7 14.18 4.43 6.62
C VAL A 7 12.92 4.66 5.79
N LEU A 8 13.03 4.40 4.48
CA LEU A 8 11.92 4.37 3.54
C LEU A 8 11.81 2.95 2.97
N CYS A 9 10.64 2.33 3.13
CA CYS A 9 10.35 1.03 2.53
C CYS A 9 9.49 1.21 1.28
N LEU A 10 9.96 0.71 0.14
CA LEU A 10 9.23 0.72 -1.12
C LEU A 10 8.70 -0.68 -1.42
N PHE A 11 7.41 -0.77 -1.73
CA PHE A 11 6.72 -2.02 -2.05
C PHE A 11 6.19 -1.97 -3.47
N ASP A 12 6.31 -3.08 -4.19
CA ASP A 12 5.64 -3.24 -5.48
C ASP A 12 4.14 -3.53 -5.25
N ILE A 13 3.30 -3.28 -6.26
CA ILE A 13 1.85 -3.49 -6.13
C ILE A 13 1.50 -4.93 -6.50
N ASP A 14 1.68 -5.28 -7.78
CA ASP A 14 1.18 -6.49 -8.39
C ASP A 14 2.10 -7.67 -8.04
N GLY A 15 1.60 -8.61 -7.25
CA GLY A 15 2.36 -9.77 -6.79
C GLY A 15 3.15 -9.56 -5.50
N THR A 16 3.14 -8.35 -4.92
CA THR A 16 3.74 -8.09 -3.60
C THR A 16 2.69 -7.67 -2.57
N LEU A 17 2.02 -6.53 -2.78
CA LEU A 17 0.96 -6.08 -1.87
C LEU A 17 -0.38 -6.73 -2.18
N THR A 18 -0.62 -7.04 -3.45
CA THR A 18 -1.85 -7.68 -3.92
C THR A 18 -1.53 -8.88 -4.79
N ALA A 19 -2.50 -9.78 -4.95
CA ALA A 19 -2.40 -10.80 -5.99
C ALA A 19 -2.48 -10.13 -7.37
N PRO A 20 -1.88 -10.74 -8.42
CA PRO A 20 -1.82 -10.12 -9.74
C PRO A 20 -3.21 -9.76 -10.28
N ARG A 21 -3.40 -8.51 -10.68
CA ARG A 21 -4.68 -7.93 -11.14
C ARG A 21 -5.82 -8.03 -10.11
N GLN A 22 -5.52 -8.12 -8.82
CA GLN A 22 -6.52 -8.14 -7.75
C GLN A 22 -6.38 -6.93 -6.83
N LYS A 23 -7.48 -6.58 -6.15
CA LYS A 23 -7.50 -5.50 -5.15
C LYS A 23 -6.83 -5.94 -3.85
N ILE A 24 -6.29 -4.95 -3.13
CA ILE A 24 -5.74 -5.16 -1.80
C ILE A 24 -6.82 -5.66 -0.84
N THR A 25 -6.46 -6.59 0.02
CA THR A 25 -7.36 -7.11 1.06
C THR A 25 -7.41 -6.13 2.23
N LYS A 26 -8.53 -6.10 2.96
CA LYS A 26 -8.68 -5.27 4.18
C LYS A 26 -7.59 -5.56 5.23
N GLU A 27 -7.15 -6.81 5.32
CA GLU A 27 -6.10 -7.20 6.25
C GLU A 27 -4.73 -6.60 5.87
N MET A 28 -4.37 -6.66 4.58
CA MET A 28 -3.12 -6.08 4.09
C MET A 28 -3.15 -4.55 4.16
N ASP A 29 -4.26 -3.92 3.79
CA ASP A 29 -4.44 -2.47 3.96
C ASP A 29 -4.23 -2.06 5.43
N ALA A 30 -4.93 -2.71 6.37
CA ALA A 30 -4.79 -2.41 7.80
C ALA A 30 -3.36 -2.62 8.30
N PHE A 31 -2.63 -3.60 7.74
CA PHE A 31 -1.22 -3.81 8.03
C PHE A 31 -0.34 -2.66 7.52
N LEU A 32 -0.49 -2.24 6.26
CA LEU A 32 0.23 -1.11 5.69
C LEU A 32 -0.05 0.19 6.45
N GLN A 33 -1.30 0.42 6.83
CA GLN A 33 -1.72 1.55 7.65
C GLN A 33 -1.05 1.58 9.03
N LYS A 34 -0.80 0.42 9.66
CA LYS A 34 -0.03 0.31 10.90
C LYS A 34 1.46 0.48 10.66
N LEU A 35 1.98 -0.03 9.55
CA LEU A 35 3.40 0.05 9.20
C LEU A 35 3.84 1.49 8.92
N ARG A 36 3.01 2.27 8.20
CA ARG A 36 3.29 3.69 7.89
C ARG A 36 3.41 4.58 9.13
N GLN A 37 2.83 4.17 10.26
CA GLN A 37 2.96 4.89 11.54
C GLN A 37 4.35 4.73 12.15
N LYS A 38 5.06 3.65 11.83
CA LYS A 38 6.40 3.36 12.35
C LYS A 38 7.51 3.90 11.45
N LEU A 39 7.33 3.79 10.13
CA LEU A 39 8.31 4.20 9.13
C LEU A 39 7.63 4.69 7.86
N LYS A 40 8.35 5.44 7.03
CA LYS A 40 7.79 5.86 5.75
C LYS A 40 7.70 4.66 4.81
N ILE A 41 6.51 4.44 4.27
CA ILE A 41 6.27 3.46 3.20
C ILE A 41 5.94 4.19 1.91
N GLY A 42 6.36 3.64 0.78
CA GLY A 42 5.98 4.07 -0.55
C GLY A 42 5.62 2.87 -1.40
N VAL A 43 4.79 3.09 -2.41
CA VAL A 43 4.39 2.06 -3.35
C VAL A 43 4.93 2.43 -4.72
N VAL A 44 5.53 1.46 -5.40
CA VAL A 44 6.10 1.62 -6.74
C VAL A 44 5.41 0.64 -7.67
N GLY A 45 5.24 1.03 -8.93
CA GLY A 45 4.68 0.17 -9.96
C GLY A 45 5.07 0.69 -11.34
N GLY A 46 5.29 -0.23 -12.28
CA GLY A 46 5.60 0.12 -13.68
C GLY A 46 4.38 0.49 -14.52
N SER A 47 3.20 0.60 -13.91
CA SER A 47 1.91 0.83 -14.56
C SER A 47 1.42 2.27 -14.34
N ASP A 48 0.42 2.66 -15.13
CA ASP A 48 -0.27 3.94 -15.00
C ASP A 48 -0.88 4.14 -13.60
N PHE A 49 -0.92 5.40 -13.16
CA PHE A 49 -1.48 5.79 -11.86
C PHE A 49 -2.91 5.26 -11.65
N GLU A 50 -3.73 5.23 -12.70
CA GLU A 50 -5.09 4.68 -12.63
C GLU A 50 -5.12 3.21 -12.22
N LYS A 51 -4.19 2.38 -12.74
CA LYS A 51 -4.11 0.96 -12.38
C LYS A 51 -3.68 0.76 -10.93
N VAL A 52 -2.83 1.66 -10.42
CA VAL A 52 -2.40 1.65 -9.02
C VAL A 52 -3.59 1.97 -8.11
N ARG A 53 -4.36 3.02 -8.42
CA ARG A 53 -5.56 3.39 -7.65
C ARG A 53 -6.60 2.27 -7.65
N GLU A 54 -6.80 1.60 -8.77
CA GLU A 54 -7.80 0.53 -8.86
C GLU A 54 -7.48 -0.64 -7.92
N GLN A 55 -6.20 -0.99 -7.78
CA GLN A 55 -5.76 -2.10 -6.94
C GLN A 55 -5.66 -1.74 -5.45
N LEU A 56 -5.12 -0.58 -5.13
CA LEU A 56 -5.02 -0.11 -3.76
C LEU A 56 -6.35 0.41 -3.21
N GLY A 57 -7.30 0.69 -4.09
CA GLY A 57 -8.53 1.42 -3.78
C GLY A 57 -8.28 2.92 -3.88
N ASP A 58 -9.22 3.63 -4.50
CA ASP A 58 -9.40 5.04 -4.18
C ASP A 58 -9.79 5.08 -2.69
N ASP A 59 -9.26 6.01 -1.91
CA ASP A 59 -9.58 6.20 -0.47
C ASP A 59 -11.05 6.63 -0.27
N GLU A 60 -11.95 6.19 -1.14
CA GLU A 60 -13.37 6.19 -0.91
C GLU A 60 -13.63 5.06 0.09
N TYR A 61 -13.52 5.44 1.36
CA TYR A 61 -14.26 4.91 2.51
C TYR A 61 -15.74 4.77 2.14
N SER A 62 -16.09 3.90 1.20
CA SER A 62 -17.46 3.53 0.92
C SER A 62 -17.86 2.63 2.07
N GLY A 63 -18.48 3.25 3.07
CA GLY A 63 -19.30 2.52 4.01
C GLY A 63 -20.23 1.58 3.23
N SER A 64 -20.05 0.29 3.39
CA SER A 64 -21.17 -0.63 3.47
C SER A 64 -21.55 -0.60 4.95
N SER A 65 -22.63 0.04 5.39
CA SER A 65 -24.02 -0.35 5.13
C SER A 65 -24.15 -1.87 5.17
N GLY A 66 -24.42 -2.36 6.38
CA GLY A 66 -24.57 -3.74 6.79
C GLY A 66 -24.63 -3.80 8.30
#